data_AF-A0A956BQ38-F1
#
_entry.id   AF-A0A956BQ38-F1
#
_cell.length_a   1.000
_cell.length_b   1.000
_cell.length_c   1.000
_cell.angle_alpha   90.00
_cell.angle_beta   90.00
_cell.angle_gamma   90.00
#
_symmetry.space_group_name_H-M   'P 1'
#
loop_
_entity.id
_entity.type
_entity.pdbx_description
1 polymer ?
#
loop_
_entity_poly.entity_id
_entity_poly.type
_entity_poly.pdbx_seq_one_letter_code
_entity_poly.pdbx_strand_id
1 'polypeptide(L)'
;LLELEATAKSARLEDLEHRIGLASVVAPADGLAILAKKWDGELFKVGEEAPLDYTVLRLTDIQRLQVVAWVHEVDAPRVTTEQPARILVDAHPDKPLTGSVEEVAPLAVAHGDHDEKHLKVVIALDGVEAGMKPGMTVTAELLVRSVDDGVLLPSGSVFSGSDGPVVYLPDGEPVHVRVVADDGEKVAVQGIEAGTDVLTIHPEAWARGERPEEGPE
;
A
#
# COMPACT_ATOMS: atom_id res chain seq x y z
N LEU A 1 56.54 14.42 -37.72
CA LEU A 1 57.15 14.17 -36.39
C LEU A 1 56.60 15.13 -35.34
N LEU A 2 56.75 16.45 -35.51
CA LEU A 2 56.20 17.47 -34.58
C LEU A 2 54.68 17.38 -34.37
N GLU A 3 53.90 17.16 -35.43
CA GLU A 3 52.44 17.00 -35.31
C GLU A 3 52.04 15.75 -34.51
N LEU A 4 52.82 14.67 -34.63
CA LEU A 4 52.55 13.40 -33.95
C LEU A 4 52.85 13.51 -32.45
N GLU A 5 53.91 14.25 -32.08
CA GLU A 5 54.18 14.61 -30.69
C GLU A 5 53.14 15.58 -30.10
N ALA A 6 52.65 16.54 -30.89
CA ALA A 6 51.61 17.47 -30.46
C ALA A 6 50.28 16.74 -30.20
N THR A 7 49.89 15.80 -31.06
CA THR A 7 48.71 14.95 -30.87
C THR A 7 48.86 14.02 -29.66
N ALA A 8 50.03 13.42 -29.45
CA ALA A 8 50.27 12.56 -28.29
C ALA A 8 50.23 13.33 -26.95
N LYS A 9 50.75 14.56 -26.90
CA LYS A 9 50.69 15.42 -25.71
C LYS A 9 49.29 15.93 -25.43
N SER A 10 48.54 16.32 -26.45
CA SER A 10 47.14 16.76 -26.30
C SER A 10 46.25 15.63 -25.79
N ALA A 11 46.35 14.43 -26.36
CA ALA A 11 45.60 13.26 -25.87
C ALA A 11 45.93 12.93 -24.40
N ARG A 12 47.19 13.10 -23.99
CA ARG A 12 47.60 12.91 -22.59
C ARG A 12 47.08 14.02 -21.66
N LEU A 13 46.96 15.25 -22.17
CA LEU A 13 46.36 16.36 -21.43
C LEU A 13 44.87 16.08 -21.20
N GLU A 14 44.17 15.66 -22.24
CA GLU A 14 42.75 15.32 -22.22
C GLU A 14 42.45 14.15 -21.27
N ASP A 15 43.30 13.09 -21.27
CA ASP A 15 43.20 12.00 -20.28
C ASP A 15 43.40 12.49 -18.84
N LEU A 16 44.40 13.36 -18.60
CA LEU A 16 44.66 13.90 -17.28
C LEU A 16 43.54 14.82 -16.80
N GLU A 17 42.99 15.66 -17.68
CA GLU A 17 41.84 16.52 -17.40
C GLU A 17 40.60 15.69 -17.10
N HIS A 18 40.34 14.64 -17.87
CA HIS A 18 39.27 13.69 -17.62
C HIS A 18 39.43 12.99 -16.26
N ARG A 19 40.64 12.55 -15.91
CA ARG A 19 40.95 11.93 -14.62
C ARG A 19 40.82 12.88 -13.44
N ILE A 20 41.17 14.15 -13.60
CA ILE A 20 40.92 15.19 -12.60
C ILE A 20 39.40 15.42 -12.46
N GLY A 21 38.66 15.45 -13.56
CA GLY A 21 37.21 15.52 -13.55
C GLY A 21 36.56 14.37 -12.76
N LEU A 22 37.10 13.16 -12.90
CA LEU A 22 36.66 11.98 -12.13
C LEU A 22 37.00 12.07 -10.63
N ALA A 23 37.93 12.93 -10.22
CA ALA A 23 38.24 13.15 -8.80
C ALA A 23 37.15 13.97 -8.08
N SER A 24 36.26 14.63 -8.82
CA SER A 24 35.08 15.32 -8.28
C SER A 24 33.80 14.67 -8.79
N VAL A 25 33.05 14.04 -7.87
CA VAL A 25 31.73 13.49 -8.19
C VAL A 25 30.69 14.60 -8.06
N VAL A 26 30.07 14.97 -9.18
CA VAL A 26 28.97 15.94 -9.22
C VAL A 26 27.65 15.19 -9.18
N ALA A 27 26.67 15.73 -8.43
CA ALA A 27 25.33 15.15 -8.40
C ALA A 27 24.67 15.28 -9.79
N PRO A 28 24.12 14.18 -10.35
CA PRO A 28 23.49 14.22 -11.68
C PRO A 28 22.13 14.94 -11.68
N ALA A 29 21.53 15.17 -10.51
CA ALA A 29 20.26 15.84 -10.31
C ALA A 29 20.18 16.46 -8.90
N ASP A 30 19.16 17.25 -8.65
CA ASP A 30 18.82 17.70 -7.31
C ASP A 30 18.24 16.54 -6.47
N GLY A 31 18.51 16.53 -5.16
CA GLY A 31 17.97 15.51 -4.27
C GLY A 31 18.60 15.52 -2.88
N LEU A 32 18.14 14.59 -2.03
CA LEU A 32 18.68 14.37 -0.70
C LEU A 32 19.88 13.42 -0.77
N ALA A 33 21.05 13.92 -0.36
CA ALA A 33 22.27 13.12 -0.25
C ALA A 33 22.30 12.35 1.08
N ILE A 34 22.33 11.02 0.99
CA ILE A 34 22.42 10.11 2.13
C ILE A 34 23.76 9.39 2.06
N LEU A 35 24.58 9.54 3.09
CA LEU A 35 25.85 8.81 3.20
C LEU A 35 25.56 7.32 3.42
N ALA A 36 26.16 6.48 2.59
CA ALA A 36 26.03 5.05 2.72
C ALA A 36 27.01 4.53 3.79
N LYS A 37 26.52 3.59 4.60
CA LYS A 37 27.34 2.88 5.58
C LYS A 37 27.98 1.66 4.94
N LYS A 38 29.18 1.33 5.38
CA LYS A 38 29.84 0.05 5.10
C LYS A 38 29.07 -1.10 5.78
N TRP A 39 29.44 -2.33 5.45
CA TRP A 39 28.86 -3.54 6.07
C TRP A 39 29.08 -3.59 7.59
N ASP A 40 30.12 -2.93 8.09
CA ASP A 40 30.45 -2.77 9.51
C ASP A 40 29.62 -1.67 10.21
N GLY A 41 28.80 -0.93 9.46
CA GLY A 41 27.97 0.18 9.95
C GLY A 41 28.70 1.54 10.04
N GLU A 42 30.00 1.60 9.78
CA GLU A 42 30.75 2.85 9.75
C GLU A 42 30.61 3.59 8.41
N LEU A 43 30.85 4.91 8.43
CA LEU A 43 30.99 5.72 7.23
C LEU A 43 32.43 5.66 6.70
N PHE A 44 32.60 5.86 5.40
CA PHE A 44 33.92 6.05 4.81
C PHE A 44 34.58 7.32 5.37
N LYS A 45 35.86 7.21 5.72
CA LYS A 45 36.67 8.33 6.23
C LYS A 45 37.46 8.98 5.10
N VAL A 46 37.83 10.25 5.27
CA VAL A 46 38.66 10.97 4.31
C VAL A 46 40.02 10.26 4.20
N GLY A 47 40.43 9.92 2.98
CA GLY A 47 41.66 9.18 2.68
C GLY A 47 41.51 7.65 2.69
N GLU A 48 40.31 7.14 2.95
CA GLU A 48 39.98 5.72 2.82
C GLU A 48 39.66 5.38 1.36
N GLU A 49 40.16 4.24 0.88
CA GLU A 49 39.88 3.76 -0.48
C GLU A 49 38.55 2.99 -0.48
N ALA A 50 37.58 3.44 -1.27
CA ALA A 50 36.30 2.76 -1.45
C ALA A 50 36.41 1.74 -2.59
N PRO A 51 36.13 0.44 -2.36
CA PRO A 51 36.08 -0.54 -3.44
C PRO A 51 34.99 -0.19 -4.46
N LEU A 52 35.15 -0.63 -5.71
CA LEU A 52 34.27 -0.28 -6.83
C LEU A 52 32.79 -0.70 -6.63
N ASP A 53 32.53 -1.73 -5.83
CA ASP A 53 31.21 -2.26 -5.52
C ASP A 53 30.54 -1.58 -4.32
N TYR A 54 31.22 -0.66 -3.65
CA TYR A 54 30.66 0.06 -2.50
C TYR A 54 29.93 1.32 -2.94
N THR A 55 28.69 1.45 -2.48
CA THR A 55 28.00 2.73 -2.52
C THR A 55 28.57 3.62 -1.42
N VAL A 56 29.05 4.82 -1.77
CA VAL A 56 29.52 5.83 -0.81
C VAL A 56 28.43 6.83 -0.45
N LEU A 57 27.55 7.13 -1.42
CA LEU A 57 26.49 8.13 -1.30
C LEU A 57 25.30 7.71 -2.15
N ARG A 58 24.09 7.94 -1.64
CA ARG A 58 22.83 7.77 -2.36
C ARG A 58 22.17 9.13 -2.51
N LEU A 59 21.80 9.47 -3.74
CA LEU A 59 21.03 10.67 -4.03
C LEU A 59 19.56 10.26 -4.22
N THR A 60 18.69 10.71 -3.33
CA THR A 60 17.28 10.34 -3.32
C THR A 60 16.42 11.52 -3.75
N ASP A 61 15.55 11.30 -4.73
CA ASP A 61 14.51 12.27 -5.08
C ASP A 61 13.39 12.23 -4.03
N ILE A 62 13.10 13.38 -3.41
CA ILE A 62 12.05 13.53 -2.39
C ILE A 62 10.79 14.19 -2.94
N GLN A 63 10.80 14.62 -4.21
CA GLN A 63 9.64 15.24 -4.87
C GLN A 63 8.64 14.19 -5.35
N ARG A 64 9.11 12.97 -5.62
CA ARG A 64 8.30 11.83 -6.05
C ARG A 64 8.51 10.68 -5.07
N LEU A 65 7.56 10.53 -4.15
CA LEU A 65 7.51 9.40 -3.25
C LEU A 65 6.49 8.39 -3.77
N GLN A 66 6.83 7.11 -3.57
CA GLN A 66 5.96 5.98 -3.84
C GLN A 66 5.85 5.15 -2.57
N VAL A 67 4.72 4.47 -2.40
CA VAL A 67 4.53 3.50 -1.32
C VAL A 67 4.79 2.11 -1.87
N VAL A 68 5.62 1.35 -1.17
CA VAL A 68 5.84 -0.07 -1.46
C VAL A 68 5.11 -0.86 -0.38
N ALA A 69 4.04 -1.53 -0.79
CA ALA A 69 3.24 -2.40 0.06
C ALA A 69 3.48 -3.88 -0.28
N TRP A 70 3.26 -4.74 0.70
CA TRP A 70 3.35 -6.19 0.56
C TRP A 70 1.98 -6.79 0.82
N VAL A 71 1.44 -7.52 -0.17
CA VAL A 71 0.11 -8.13 -0.09
C VAL A 71 0.25 -9.64 -0.10
N HIS A 72 -0.43 -10.32 0.82
CA HIS A 72 -0.39 -11.77 0.92
C HIS A 72 -0.92 -12.43 -0.38
N GLU A 73 -0.33 -13.55 -0.80
CA GLU A 73 -0.67 -14.25 -2.06
C GLU A 73 -2.16 -14.58 -2.19
N VAL A 74 -2.84 -14.85 -1.06
CA VAL A 74 -4.28 -15.17 -1.04
C VAL A 74 -5.14 -13.98 -1.45
N ASP A 75 -4.73 -12.75 -1.14
CA ASP A 75 -5.47 -11.52 -1.45
C ASP A 75 -5.00 -10.84 -2.73
N ALA A 76 -3.84 -11.24 -3.28
CA ALA A 76 -3.30 -10.71 -4.52
C ALA A 76 -4.29 -10.67 -5.71
N PRO A 77 -5.16 -11.68 -5.94
CA PRO A 77 -6.13 -11.63 -7.05
C PRO A 77 -7.13 -10.47 -6.96
N ARG A 78 -7.26 -9.84 -5.78
CA ARG A 78 -8.16 -8.71 -5.53
C ARG A 78 -7.51 -7.36 -5.82
N VAL A 79 -6.20 -7.32 -6.06
CA VAL A 79 -5.44 -6.09 -6.26
C VAL A 79 -5.14 -5.92 -7.74
N THR A 80 -5.56 -4.78 -8.30
CA THR A 80 -5.31 -4.43 -9.71
C THR A 80 -4.65 -3.07 -9.83
N THR A 81 -3.97 -2.82 -10.96
CA THR A 81 -3.48 -1.49 -11.33
C THR A 81 -4.63 -0.50 -11.44
N GLU A 82 -4.35 0.79 -11.25
CA GLU A 82 -5.32 1.92 -11.24
C GLU A 82 -6.33 1.89 -10.09
N GLN A 83 -6.21 0.92 -9.17
CA GLN A 83 -7.09 0.84 -8.01
C GLN A 83 -6.79 1.97 -7.02
N PRO A 84 -7.80 2.70 -6.52
CA PRO A 84 -7.57 3.80 -5.60
C PRO A 84 -7.12 3.29 -4.23
N ALA A 85 -6.19 4.01 -3.64
CA ALA A 85 -5.56 3.71 -2.37
C ALA A 85 -5.63 4.92 -1.43
N ARG A 86 -5.90 4.65 -0.16
CA ARG A 86 -5.81 5.61 0.93
C ARG A 86 -4.61 5.27 1.79
N ILE A 87 -3.70 6.23 1.95
CA ILE A 87 -2.42 6.03 2.63
C ILE A 87 -2.45 6.80 3.95
N LEU A 88 -2.24 6.10 5.06
CA LEU A 88 -2.10 6.66 6.38
C LEU A 88 -0.64 6.58 6.80
N VAL A 89 -0.02 7.72 7.09
CA VAL A 89 1.35 7.77 7.57
C VAL A 89 1.32 7.63 9.09
N ASP A 90 2.09 6.71 9.68
CA ASP A 90 2.06 6.45 11.13
C ASP A 90 2.39 7.71 11.96
N ALA A 91 3.21 8.61 11.40
CA ALA A 91 3.55 9.88 12.04
C ALA A 91 2.41 10.92 12.00
N HIS A 92 1.45 10.78 11.08
CA HIS A 92 0.36 11.71 10.83
C HIS A 92 -0.93 10.97 10.41
N PRO A 93 -1.56 10.21 11.33
CA PRO A 93 -2.75 9.41 11.00
C PRO A 93 -3.98 10.27 10.64
N ASP A 94 -4.03 11.53 11.10
CA ASP A 94 -5.18 12.43 10.90
C ASP A 94 -5.30 12.98 9.47
N LYS A 95 -4.27 12.78 8.63
CA LYS A 95 -4.21 13.29 7.26
C LYS A 95 -3.94 12.14 6.29
N PRO A 96 -5.00 11.43 5.86
CA PRO A 96 -4.84 10.40 4.85
C PRO A 96 -4.48 11.05 3.51
N LEU A 97 -3.55 10.43 2.81
CA LEU A 97 -3.19 10.77 1.44
C LEU A 97 -3.94 9.85 0.48
N THR A 98 -4.09 10.31 -0.75
CA THR A 98 -4.68 9.52 -1.82
C THR A 98 -3.60 9.12 -2.82
N GLY A 99 -3.85 8.01 -3.49
CA GLY A 99 -3.00 7.49 -4.55
C GLY A 99 -3.68 6.38 -5.31
N SER A 100 -2.95 5.77 -6.23
CA SER A 100 -3.41 4.64 -7.02
C SER A 100 -2.33 3.59 -7.17
N VAL A 101 -2.75 2.33 -7.33
CA VAL A 101 -1.83 1.21 -7.60
C VAL A 101 -1.22 1.40 -8.98
N GLU A 102 0.09 1.65 -9.02
CA GLU A 102 0.85 1.83 -10.26
C GLU A 102 1.34 0.48 -10.81
N GLU A 103 1.82 -0.40 -9.93
CA GLU A 103 2.39 -1.68 -10.32
C GLU A 103 2.05 -2.78 -9.31
N VAL A 104 1.70 -3.96 -9.83
CA VAL A 104 1.60 -5.20 -9.05
C VAL A 104 2.64 -6.17 -9.59
N ALA A 105 3.60 -6.58 -8.76
CA ALA A 105 4.64 -7.49 -9.18
C ALA A 105 4.05 -8.86 -9.57
N PRO A 106 4.47 -9.46 -10.69
CA PRO A 106 3.88 -10.71 -11.19
C PRO A 106 4.30 -11.95 -10.38
N LEU A 107 5.32 -11.82 -9.53
CA LEU A 107 5.89 -12.92 -8.76
C LEU A 107 5.76 -12.64 -7.28
N ALA A 108 5.18 -13.60 -6.55
CA ALA A 108 5.22 -13.62 -5.10
C ALA A 108 6.63 -14.00 -4.62
N VAL A 109 7.11 -13.30 -3.61
CA VAL A 109 8.40 -13.56 -2.97
C VAL A 109 8.20 -13.81 -1.48
N ALA A 110 9.10 -14.56 -0.87
CA ALA A 110 9.12 -14.73 0.57
C ALA A 110 9.32 -13.37 1.25
N HIS A 111 8.38 -12.99 2.11
CA HIS A 111 8.42 -11.75 2.88
C HIS A 111 7.73 -11.98 4.22
N GLY A 112 8.36 -11.55 5.32
CA GLY A 112 7.88 -11.84 6.66
C GLY A 112 8.43 -13.16 7.22
N ASP A 113 7.78 -13.64 8.27
CA ASP A 113 8.16 -14.89 8.93
C ASP A 113 7.59 -16.12 8.18
N HIS A 114 8.11 -17.31 8.50
CA HIS A 114 7.54 -18.60 8.04
C HIS A 114 7.43 -18.83 6.51
N ASP A 115 8.26 -18.16 5.70
CA ASP A 115 8.27 -18.32 4.23
C ASP A 115 6.93 -17.94 3.56
N GLU A 116 6.19 -17.01 4.20
CA GLU A 116 4.95 -16.47 3.66
C GLU A 116 5.19 -15.70 2.37
N LYS A 117 4.34 -15.97 1.37
CA LYS A 117 4.47 -15.41 0.04
C LYS A 117 3.66 -14.13 -0.08
N HIS A 118 4.36 -13.06 -0.46
CA HIS A 118 3.76 -11.75 -0.66
C HIS A 118 4.10 -11.22 -2.05
N LEU A 119 3.16 -10.49 -2.64
CA LEU A 119 3.38 -9.72 -3.85
C LEU A 119 3.73 -8.28 -3.46
N LYS A 120 4.72 -7.74 -4.15
CA LYS A 120 5.08 -6.34 -4.04
C LYS A 120 4.07 -5.51 -4.85
N VAL A 121 3.48 -4.52 -4.21
CA VAL A 121 2.56 -3.55 -4.83
C VAL A 121 3.19 -2.16 -4.69
N VAL A 122 3.29 -1.45 -5.81
CA VAL A 122 3.76 -0.06 -5.85
C VAL A 122 2.54 0.84 -6.01
N ILE A 123 2.42 1.81 -5.10
CA ILE A 123 1.32 2.77 -5.09
C ILE A 123 1.93 4.16 -5.33
N ALA A 124 1.47 4.80 -6.39
CA ALA A 124 1.78 6.19 -6.70
C ALA A 124 0.94 7.11 -5.80
N LEU A 125 1.54 8.15 -5.26
CA LEU A 125 0.86 9.16 -4.46
C LEU A 125 0.41 10.32 -5.34
N ASP A 126 -0.81 10.81 -5.14
CA ASP A 126 -1.33 11.99 -5.87
C ASP A 126 -0.61 13.28 -5.46
N GLY A 127 0.05 13.27 -4.30
CA GLY A 127 0.84 14.38 -3.80
C GLY A 127 1.76 13.98 -2.65
N VAL A 128 2.83 14.75 -2.48
CA VAL A 128 3.78 14.61 -1.37
C VAL A 128 3.55 15.75 -0.39
N GLU A 129 3.12 15.43 0.84
CA GLU A 129 3.00 16.41 1.91
C GLU A 129 4.35 16.76 2.55
N ALA A 130 4.45 18.01 3.02
CA ALA A 130 5.60 18.49 3.77
C ALA A 130 5.77 17.70 5.07
N GLY A 131 6.87 16.93 5.17
CA GLY A 131 7.20 16.13 6.35
C GLY A 131 7.35 14.65 6.05
N MET A 132 6.84 14.16 4.92
CA MET A 132 7.13 12.79 4.49
C MET A 132 8.59 12.63 4.11
N LYS A 133 9.16 11.50 4.56
CA LYS A 133 10.55 11.12 4.30
C LYS A 133 10.60 9.69 3.80
N PRO A 134 11.52 9.38 2.89
CA PRO A 134 11.81 8.00 2.52
C PRO A 134 12.08 7.14 3.77
N GLY A 135 11.50 5.94 3.79
CA GLY A 135 11.67 4.98 4.89
C GLY A 135 10.71 5.16 6.07
N MET A 136 9.72 6.05 5.99
CA MET A 136 8.61 6.07 6.95
C MET A 136 7.68 4.88 6.75
N THR A 137 7.13 4.36 7.85
CA THR A 137 6.09 3.35 7.83
C THR A 137 4.73 3.99 7.52
N VAL A 138 3.96 3.31 6.69
CA VAL A 138 2.62 3.73 6.27
C VAL A 138 1.70 2.51 6.24
N THR A 139 0.41 2.76 6.47
CA THR A 139 -0.67 1.81 6.23
C THR A 139 -1.35 2.18 4.91
N ALA A 140 -1.47 1.22 4.00
CA ALA A 140 -2.15 1.40 2.72
C ALA A 140 -3.49 0.64 2.71
N GLU A 141 -4.59 1.38 2.56
CA GLU A 141 -5.94 0.84 2.41
C GLU A 141 -6.30 0.85 0.91
N LEU A 142 -6.46 -0.33 0.32
CA LEU A 142 -6.82 -0.48 -1.09
C LEU A 142 -8.34 -0.66 -1.23
N LEU A 143 -8.98 0.16 -2.05
CA LEU A 143 -10.42 0.01 -2.32
C LEU A 143 -10.65 -1.10 -3.37
N VAL A 144 -10.87 -2.33 -2.90
CA VAL A 144 -11.09 -3.51 -3.78
C VAL A 144 -12.48 -3.51 -4.39
N ARG A 145 -13.48 -3.03 -3.64
CA ARG A 145 -14.87 -3.03 -4.08
C ARG A 145 -15.67 -1.96 -3.38
N SER A 146 -16.50 -1.25 -4.14
CA SER A 146 -17.59 -0.42 -3.62
C SER A 146 -18.92 -1.12 -3.87
N VAL A 147 -19.87 -0.95 -2.94
CA VAL A 147 -21.26 -1.34 -3.10
C VAL A 147 -22.09 -0.08 -2.90
N ASP A 148 -22.53 0.52 -4.01
CA ASP A 148 -23.22 1.81 -3.96
C ASP A 148 -24.70 1.66 -3.59
N ASP A 149 -25.33 0.56 -4.03
CA ASP A 149 -26.75 0.28 -3.83
C ASP A 149 -26.96 -0.92 -2.88
N GLY A 150 -26.52 -0.81 -1.62
CA GLY A 150 -26.68 -1.87 -0.61
C GLY A 150 -27.13 -1.32 0.74
N VAL A 151 -27.96 -2.09 1.44
CA VAL A 151 -28.34 -1.81 2.83
C VAL A 151 -27.41 -2.60 3.75
N LEU A 152 -26.76 -1.90 4.67
CA LEU A 152 -25.84 -2.52 5.63
C LEU A 152 -26.63 -3.01 6.84
N LEU A 153 -26.58 -4.32 7.10
CA LEU A 153 -27.23 -4.97 8.23
C LEU A 153 -26.19 -5.63 9.13
N PRO A 154 -26.43 -5.76 10.45
CA PRO A 154 -25.62 -6.63 11.30
C PRO A 154 -25.68 -8.08 10.79
N SER A 155 -24.56 -8.82 10.84
CA SER A 155 -24.49 -10.20 10.33
C SER A 155 -25.51 -11.13 11.00
N GLY A 156 -25.85 -10.91 12.27
CA GLY A 156 -26.89 -11.65 12.99
C GLY A 156 -28.31 -11.45 12.46
N SER A 157 -28.56 -10.45 11.60
CA SER A 157 -29.90 -10.17 11.03
C SER A 157 -30.15 -10.89 9.71
N VAL A 158 -29.13 -11.54 9.13
CA VAL A 158 -29.23 -12.31 7.90
C VAL A 158 -29.23 -13.79 8.22
N PHE A 159 -30.31 -14.48 7.84
CA PHE A 159 -30.54 -15.89 8.14
C PHE A 159 -30.50 -16.73 6.86
N SER A 160 -30.17 -18.01 6.99
CA SER A 160 -30.24 -18.97 5.88
C SER A 160 -31.64 -19.56 5.78
N GLY A 161 -32.42 -19.09 4.80
CA GLY A 161 -33.71 -19.67 4.42
C GLY A 161 -33.57 -20.89 3.51
N SER A 162 -34.69 -21.51 3.12
CA SER A 162 -34.72 -22.65 2.20
C SER A 162 -34.19 -22.31 0.80
N ASP A 163 -34.41 -21.08 0.34
CA ASP A 163 -34.13 -20.63 -1.03
C ASP A 163 -33.04 -19.55 -1.09
N GLY A 164 -32.31 -19.34 0.01
CA GLY A 164 -31.19 -18.40 0.09
C GLY A 164 -31.22 -17.51 1.35
N PRO A 165 -30.39 -16.46 1.39
CA PRO A 165 -30.36 -15.51 2.50
C PRO A 165 -31.69 -14.76 2.64
N VAL A 166 -32.20 -14.69 3.86
CA VAL A 166 -33.45 -14.00 4.21
C VAL A 166 -33.24 -13.10 5.42
N VAL A 167 -33.99 -12.01 5.48
CA VAL A 167 -34.13 -11.15 6.66
C VAL A 167 -35.58 -11.22 7.11
N TYR A 168 -35.83 -11.07 8.41
CA TYR A 168 -37.19 -11.06 8.94
C TYR A 168 -37.60 -9.65 9.32
N LEU A 169 -38.77 -9.23 8.88
CA LEU A 169 -39.41 -8.00 9.32
C LEU A 169 -39.97 -8.15 10.74
N PRO A 170 -40.33 -7.06 11.45
CA PRO A 170 -40.84 -7.13 12.82
C PRO A 170 -42.14 -7.91 12.98
N ASP A 171 -42.92 -8.06 11.91
CA ASP A 171 -44.11 -8.90 11.83
C ASP A 171 -43.81 -10.40 11.62
N GLY A 172 -42.53 -10.75 11.44
CA GLY A 172 -42.05 -12.11 11.20
C GLY A 172 -42.08 -12.53 9.73
N GLU A 173 -42.39 -11.63 8.78
CA GLU A 173 -42.38 -11.95 7.35
C GLU A 173 -40.94 -12.11 6.83
N PRO A 174 -40.59 -13.23 6.16
CA PRO A 174 -39.28 -13.42 5.55
C PRO A 174 -39.18 -12.68 4.21
N VAL A 175 -38.20 -11.78 4.11
CA VAL A 175 -37.84 -11.09 2.87
C VAL A 175 -36.55 -11.69 2.33
N HIS A 176 -36.58 -12.14 1.07
CA HIS A 176 -35.40 -12.66 0.40
C HIS A 176 -34.46 -11.52 0.04
N VAL A 177 -33.21 -11.66 0.45
CA VAL A 177 -32.17 -10.67 0.17
C VAL A 177 -30.99 -11.31 -0.54
N ARG A 178 -30.28 -10.50 -1.32
CA ARG A 178 -29.00 -10.90 -1.92
C ARG A 178 -27.87 -10.30 -1.09
N VAL A 179 -27.05 -11.16 -0.50
CA VAL A 179 -25.80 -10.74 0.12
C VAL A 179 -24.86 -10.26 -0.97
N VAL A 180 -24.48 -8.98 -0.89
CA VAL A 180 -23.50 -8.38 -1.80
C VAL A 180 -22.15 -8.26 -1.13
N ALA A 181 -22.05 -7.91 0.15
CA ALA A 181 -20.78 -7.90 0.90
C ALA A 181 -20.95 -8.46 2.31
N ASP A 182 -19.89 -9.03 2.86
CA ASP A 182 -19.84 -9.54 4.23
C ASP A 182 -18.44 -9.32 4.78
N ASP A 183 -18.33 -8.57 5.88
CA ASP A 183 -17.09 -8.35 6.61
C ASP A 183 -17.01 -9.15 7.93
N GLY A 184 -18.00 -10.01 8.19
CA GLY A 184 -18.15 -10.83 9.40
C GLY A 184 -18.98 -10.17 10.51
N GLU A 185 -18.94 -8.85 10.62
CA GLU A 185 -19.73 -8.09 11.60
C GLU A 185 -20.99 -7.51 10.95
N LYS A 186 -20.85 -7.04 9.71
CA LYS A 186 -21.88 -6.40 8.91
C LYS A 186 -21.93 -7.02 7.53
N VAL A 187 -23.15 -7.13 7.04
CA VAL A 187 -23.48 -7.72 5.75
C VAL A 187 -24.23 -6.66 4.94
N ALA A 188 -23.67 -6.30 3.80
CA ALA A 188 -24.39 -5.47 2.83
C ALA A 188 -25.29 -6.37 2.00
N VAL A 189 -26.58 -6.02 1.95
CA VAL A 189 -27.60 -6.77 1.22
C VAL A 189 -28.38 -5.89 0.23
N GLN A 190 -28.92 -6.53 -0.80
CA GLN A 190 -29.84 -5.93 -1.77
C GLN A 190 -31.21 -6.62 -1.71
N GLY A 191 -32.28 -5.86 -1.98
CA GLY A 191 -33.65 -6.36 -1.95
C GLY A 191 -34.50 -5.83 -0.79
N ILE A 192 -33.96 -4.91 0.02
CA ILE A 192 -34.67 -4.20 1.08
C ILE A 192 -34.37 -2.70 1.00
N GLU A 193 -35.33 -1.86 1.39
CA GLU A 193 -35.18 -0.41 1.40
C GLU A 193 -34.51 0.07 2.70
N ALA A 194 -33.66 1.09 2.59
CA ALA A 194 -33.02 1.72 3.74
C ALA A 194 -34.07 2.30 4.71
N GLY A 195 -33.90 2.07 6.01
CA GLY A 195 -34.84 2.48 7.04
C GLY A 195 -35.94 1.46 7.35
N THR A 196 -35.90 0.29 6.73
CA THR A 196 -36.77 -0.84 7.12
C THR A 196 -36.22 -1.50 8.38
N ASP A 197 -37.04 -1.62 9.42
CA ASP A 197 -36.68 -2.36 10.63
C ASP A 197 -36.56 -3.86 10.32
N VAL A 198 -35.51 -4.51 10.83
CA VAL A 198 -35.28 -5.95 10.68
C VAL A 198 -34.97 -6.59 12.02
N LEU A 199 -35.32 -7.86 12.18
CA LEU A 199 -35.01 -8.62 13.38
C LEU A 199 -33.54 -9.09 13.36
N THR A 200 -32.80 -8.80 14.43
CA THR A 200 -31.44 -9.31 14.66
C THR A 200 -31.42 -10.72 15.27
N ILE A 201 -32.57 -11.24 15.66
CA ILE A 201 -32.73 -12.57 16.24
C ILE A 201 -33.79 -13.31 15.43
N HIS A 202 -33.56 -14.61 15.21
CA HIS A 202 -34.51 -15.45 14.48
C HIS A 202 -35.90 -15.42 15.15
N PRO A 203 -37.01 -15.36 14.39
CA PRO A 203 -38.36 -15.26 14.95
C PRO A 203 -38.72 -16.38 15.94
N GLU A 204 -38.18 -17.59 15.76
CA GLU A 204 -38.38 -18.71 16.70
C GLU A 204 -37.68 -18.53 18.06
N ALA A 205 -36.58 -17.77 18.11
CA ALA A 205 -35.91 -17.41 19.35
C ALA A 205 -36.59 -16.19 20.00
N TRP A 206 -37.08 -15.24 19.18
CA TRP A 206 -37.95 -14.16 19.62
C TRP A 206 -39.24 -14.69 20.30
N ALA A 207 -39.89 -15.68 19.69
CA ALA A 207 -41.08 -16.34 20.24
C ALA A 207 -40.80 -17.12 21.55
N ARG A 208 -39.54 -17.50 21.81
CA ARG A 208 -39.09 -18.14 23.06
C ARG A 208 -38.76 -17.15 24.18
N GLY A 209 -38.88 -15.84 23.95
CA GLY A 209 -38.70 -14.80 24.97
C GLY A 209 -37.25 -14.38 25.20
N GLU A 210 -36.32 -14.76 24.30
CA GLU A 210 -34.94 -14.28 24.30
C GLU A 210 -34.92 -12.88 23.68
N ARG A 211 -35.08 -11.85 24.51
CA ARG A 211 -34.95 -10.45 24.06
C ARG A 211 -33.48 -10.12 23.84
N PRO A 212 -33.12 -9.44 22.72
CA PRO A 212 -31.79 -8.85 22.59
C PRO A 212 -31.61 -7.77 23.67
N GLU A 213 -30.39 -7.64 24.21
CA GLU A 213 -30.00 -6.40 24.87
C GLU A 213 -29.97 -5.29 23.81
N GLU A 214 -30.76 -4.23 24.02
CA GLU A 214 -30.73 -3.03 23.19
C GLU A 214 -29.30 -2.46 23.25
N GLY A 215 -28.58 -2.54 22.13
CA GLY A 215 -27.27 -1.90 21.99
C GLY A 215 -27.40 -0.38 22.04
N PRO A 216 -26.36 0.36 22.49
CA PRO A 216 -26.45 1.80 22.66
C PRO A 216 -26.57 2.52 21.30
N GLU A 217 -27.39 3.57 21.29
CA GLU A 217 -27.65 4.52 20.19
C GLU A 217 -26.39 5.14 19.56
#